data_AF-A0A5N5E9Q8-F1
#
_entry.id   AF-A0A5N5E9Q8-F1
#
_cell.length_a   1.000
_cell.length_b   1.000
_cell.length_c   1.000
_cell.angle_alpha   90.00
_cell.angle_beta   90.00
_cell.angle_gamma   90.00
#
_symmetry.space_group_name_H-M   'P 1'
#
loop_
_entity.id
_entity.type
_entity.pdbx_description
1 polymer ?
#
loop_
_entity_poly.entity_id
_entity_poly.type
_entity_poly.pdbx_seq_one_letter_code
_entity_poly.pdbx_strand_id
1 'polypeptide(L)'
;EPFDHRDPTRGGKTVASNLSAYCRNHHRLKHSGQWLHTSNPDRSVMLTSPTGHCYRTRPSGLLAGMLEPVLPEGGRRRRTRLENKASRVRGERRRQRIRMHRRMKKAQRRTFDGGDDPPPF
;
A
#
# COMPACT_ATOMS: atom_id res chain seq x y z
N GLU A 1 24.51 14.68 -12.93
CA GLU A 1 23.98 15.76 -12.06
C GLU A 1 22.50 16.01 -12.36
N PRO A 2 21.71 16.51 -11.40
CA PRO A 2 20.32 16.90 -11.63
C PRO A 2 20.22 18.06 -12.64
N PHE A 3 19.06 18.23 -13.26
CA PHE A 3 18.79 19.43 -14.04
C PHE A 3 18.71 20.65 -13.11
N ASP A 4 19.42 21.74 -13.44
CA ASP A 4 19.33 23.00 -12.70
C ASP A 4 18.26 23.88 -13.34
N HIS A 5 17.20 24.15 -12.57
CA HIS A 5 16.10 25.00 -13.01
C HIS A 5 16.45 26.49 -13.06
N ARG A 6 17.57 26.91 -12.45
CA ARG A 6 18.04 28.31 -12.42
C ARG A 6 19.06 28.62 -13.52
N ASP A 7 19.76 27.60 -14.00
CA ASP A 7 20.70 27.71 -15.12
C ASP A 7 20.63 26.42 -15.96
N PRO A 8 19.82 26.41 -17.03
CA PRO A 8 19.62 25.24 -17.87
C PRO A 8 20.89 24.71 -18.54
N THR A 9 21.95 25.54 -18.64
CA THR A 9 23.23 25.18 -19.27
C THR A 9 24.21 24.52 -18.32
N ARG A 10 24.00 24.66 -17.01
CA ARG A 10 24.82 24.06 -15.94
C ARG A 10 24.22 22.80 -15.34
N GLY A 11 23.00 22.43 -15.75
CA GLY A 11 22.32 21.22 -15.32
C GLY A 11 22.69 19.97 -16.14
N GLY A 12 22.48 18.79 -15.56
CA GLY A 12 22.55 17.54 -16.31
C GLY A 12 21.37 17.38 -17.28
N LYS A 13 21.56 16.60 -18.36
CA LYS A 13 20.48 16.26 -19.31
C LYS A 13 19.30 15.61 -18.60
N THR A 14 18.08 15.98 -18.99
CA THR A 14 16.87 15.23 -18.62
C THR A 14 16.85 13.92 -19.41
N VAL A 15 17.04 12.80 -18.71
CA VAL A 15 17.14 11.45 -19.29
C VAL A 15 16.17 10.52 -18.59
N ALA A 16 15.72 9.45 -19.26
CA ALA A 16 14.75 8.53 -18.68
C ALA A 16 15.15 7.98 -17.29
N SER A 17 16.45 7.89 -16.99
CA SER A 17 16.97 7.45 -15.70
C SER A 17 16.85 8.47 -14.56
N ASN A 18 16.74 9.78 -14.84
CA ASN A 18 16.57 10.82 -13.82
C ASN A 18 15.11 11.29 -13.67
N LEU A 19 14.19 10.71 -14.46
CA LEU A 19 12.77 10.93 -14.35
C LEU A 19 12.10 9.85 -13.50
N SER A 20 10.97 10.19 -12.87
CA SER A 20 10.17 9.25 -12.09
C SER A 20 8.69 9.40 -12.45
N ALA A 21 8.03 8.30 -12.77
CA ALA A 21 6.62 8.27 -13.13
C ALA A 21 5.74 8.24 -11.86
N TYR A 22 5.47 9.42 -11.29
CA TYR A 22 4.55 9.51 -10.15
C TYR A 22 3.10 9.57 -10.61
N CYS A 23 2.19 8.97 -9.82
CA CYS A 23 0.76 9.27 -9.95
C CYS A 23 0.48 10.68 -9.40
N ARG A 24 -0.71 11.24 -9.67
CA ARG A 24 -1.11 12.58 -9.19
C ARG A 24 -0.88 12.79 -7.69
N ASN A 25 -1.20 11.79 -6.87
CA ASN A 25 -1.03 11.86 -5.42
C ASN A 25 0.45 11.94 -5.03
N HIS A 26 1.29 11.06 -5.58
CA HIS A 26 2.73 11.06 -5.32
C HIS A 26 3.44 12.29 -5.89
N HIS A 27 2.94 12.86 -7.00
CA HIS A 27 3.45 14.14 -7.52
C HIS A 27 3.24 15.28 -6.52
N ARG A 28 2.05 15.39 -5.91
CA ARG A 28 1.77 16.41 -4.90
C ARG A 28 2.65 16.22 -3.66
N LEU A 29 2.79 14.98 -3.23
CA LEU A 29 3.68 14.60 -2.13
C LEU A 29 5.13 15.04 -2.36
N LYS A 30 5.68 14.76 -3.54
CA LYS A 30 7.04 15.19 -3.92
C LYS A 30 7.24 16.70 -3.75
N HIS A 31 6.25 17.49 -4.14
CA HIS A 31 6.34 18.96 -4.10
C HIS A 31 5.96 19.58 -2.75
N SER A 32 5.42 18.80 -1.81
CA SER A 32 5.00 19.30 -0.49
C SER A 32 6.13 19.76 0.42
N GLY A 33 7.39 19.40 0.10
CA GLY A 33 8.58 19.76 0.88
C GLY A 33 8.75 19.03 2.22
N GLN A 34 7.73 18.30 2.68
CA GLN A 34 7.75 17.59 3.97
C GLN A 34 8.23 16.13 3.84
N TRP A 35 8.32 15.61 2.61
CA TRP A 35 8.64 14.22 2.33
C TRP A 35 10.02 14.09 1.70
N LEU A 36 10.83 13.17 2.22
CA LEU A 36 12.11 12.84 1.61
C LEU A 36 11.91 11.81 0.50
N HIS A 37 12.63 12.01 -0.60
CA HIS A 37 12.48 11.22 -1.80
C HIS A 37 13.82 10.75 -2.35
N THR A 38 13.97 9.43 -2.47
CA THR A 38 15.19 8.82 -3.00
C THR A 38 14.84 7.89 -4.13
N SER A 39 15.35 8.18 -5.33
CA SER A 39 15.27 7.27 -6.47
C SER A 39 16.41 6.27 -6.39
N ASN A 40 16.09 4.98 -6.48
CA ASN A 40 17.06 3.90 -6.44
C ASN A 40 17.46 3.46 -7.87
N PRO A 41 18.63 2.83 -8.06
CA PRO A 41 19.08 2.32 -9.36
C PRO A 41 18.15 1.28 -10.00
N ASP A 42 17.41 0.53 -9.18
CA ASP A 42 16.40 -0.45 -9.61
C ASP A 42 15.07 0.19 -10.04
N ARG A 43 15.06 1.53 -10.21
CA ARG A 43 13.88 2.37 -10.52
C ARG A 43 12.78 2.33 -9.45
N SER A 44 13.06 1.79 -8.26
CA SER A 44 12.18 1.97 -7.12
C SER A 44 12.36 3.37 -6.53
N VAL A 45 11.31 3.91 -5.91
CA VAL A 45 11.39 5.18 -5.19
C VAL A 45 11.08 4.93 -3.73
N MET A 46 11.94 5.45 -2.85
CA MET A 46 11.73 5.50 -1.42
C MET A 46 11.13 6.85 -1.03
N LEU A 47 9.99 6.81 -0.37
CA LEU A 47 9.29 7.95 0.24
C LEU A 47 9.43 7.83 1.76
N THR A 48 9.98 8.85 2.41
CA THR A 48 9.99 8.92 3.88
C THR A 48 9.02 10.00 4.35
N SER A 49 8.08 9.63 5.21
CA SER A 49 7.13 10.55 5.80
C SER A 49 7.81 11.45 6.84
N PRO A 50 7.20 12.61 7.17
CA PRO A 50 7.67 13.45 8.29
C PRO A 50 7.72 12.70 9.62
N THR A 51 6.89 11.67 9.78
CA THR A 51 6.82 10.81 10.96
C THR A 51 7.82 9.65 10.93
N GLY A 52 8.69 9.57 9.92
CA GLY A 52 9.75 8.57 9.81
C GLY A 52 9.32 7.23 9.17
N HIS A 53 8.10 7.12 8.64
CA HIS A 53 7.68 5.92 7.92
C HIS A 53 8.24 5.88 6.50
N CYS A 54 8.81 4.74 6.13
CA CYS A 54 9.39 4.53 4.80
C CYS A 54 8.45 3.69 3.92
N TYR A 55 8.19 4.19 2.71
CA TYR A 55 7.37 3.53 1.71
C TYR A 55 8.19 3.36 0.43
N ARG A 56 8.38 2.11 0.00
CA ARG A 56 9.06 1.78 -1.24
C ARG A 56 8.05 1.45 -2.33
N THR A 57 8.08 2.19 -3.43
CA THR A 57 7.33 1.83 -4.63
C THR A 57 8.05 0.73 -5.38
N ARG A 58 7.31 -0.11 -6.10
CA ARG A 58 7.89 -1.03 -7.09
C ARG A 58 7.56 -0.49 -8.48
N PRO A 59 8.51 -0.51 -9.43
CA PRO A 59 8.19 -0.19 -10.81
C PRO A 59 7.04 -1.09 -11.27
N SER A 60 6.02 -0.49 -11.89
CA SER A 60 4.84 -1.17 -12.42
C SER A 60 4.59 -0.73 -13.85
N GLY A 61 4.07 -1.62 -14.69
CA GLY A 61 3.77 -1.34 -16.10
C GLY A 61 4.67 -2.13 -17.06
N LEU A 62 4.48 -1.91 -18.36
CA LEU A 62 5.06 -2.72 -19.43
C LEU A 62 6.60 -2.73 -19.40
N LEU A 63 7.22 -1.61 -18.98
CA LEU A 63 8.68 -1.49 -18.88
C LEU A 63 9.25 -1.97 -17.54
N ALA A 64 8.40 -2.34 -16.57
CA ALA A 64 8.85 -2.82 -15.27
C ALA A 64 9.51 -4.20 -15.33
N GLY A 65 9.17 -5.00 -16.35
CA GLY A 65 9.78 -6.32 -16.60
C GLY A 65 11.00 -6.30 -17.52
N MET A 66 11.34 -5.15 -18.11
CA MET A 66 12.49 -4.99 -19.01
C MET A 66 13.81 -4.75 -18.27
N LEU A 67 13.74 -4.52 -16.96
CA LEU A 67 14.88 -4.52 -16.08
C LEU A 67 14.93 -5.92 -15.47
N GLU A 68 16.03 -6.65 -15.66
CA GLU A 68 16.28 -7.88 -14.91
C GLU A 68 16.01 -7.57 -13.43
N PRO A 69 15.07 -8.26 -12.76
CA PRO A 69 14.82 -8.03 -11.37
C PRO A 69 16.13 -8.22 -10.61
N VAL A 70 16.66 -7.14 -10.04
CA VAL A 70 17.70 -7.23 -9.02
C VAL A 70 17.08 -8.06 -7.90
N LEU A 71 17.41 -9.35 -7.88
CA LEU A 71 16.95 -10.27 -6.85
C LEU A 71 17.35 -9.64 -5.52
N PRO A 72 16.40 -9.37 -4.60
CA PRO A 72 16.77 -8.89 -3.28
C PRO A 72 17.72 -9.92 -2.69
N GLU A 73 18.93 -9.49 -2.30
CA GLU A 73 19.93 -10.39 -1.74
C GLU A 73 19.31 -11.20 -0.60
N GLY A 74 19.18 -12.50 -0.85
CA GLY A 74 19.06 -13.59 0.12
C GLY A 74 18.27 -13.35 1.41
N GLY A 75 17.05 -12.81 1.36
CA GLY A 75 16.14 -12.93 2.48
C GLY A 75 15.46 -14.30 2.49
N ARG A 76 15.78 -15.18 3.45
CA ARG A 76 15.06 -16.47 3.60
C ARG A 76 13.55 -16.20 3.72
N ARG A 77 12.75 -16.77 2.82
CA ARG A 77 11.29 -16.67 2.91
C ARG A 77 10.84 -17.32 4.21
N ARG A 78 10.32 -16.54 5.15
CA ARG A 78 9.81 -17.04 6.45
C ARG A 78 8.68 -18.06 6.32
N ARG A 79 7.98 -18.09 5.18
CA ARG A 79 6.85 -19.00 4.93
C ARG A 79 6.81 -19.53 3.52
N THR A 80 6.38 -20.77 3.38
CA THR A 80 6.12 -21.42 2.10
C THR A 80 4.87 -20.86 1.42
N ARG A 81 4.71 -21.13 0.12
CA ARG A 81 3.50 -20.74 -0.63
C ARG A 81 2.24 -21.37 -0.04
N LEU A 82 2.33 -22.61 0.44
CA LEU A 82 1.23 -23.33 1.08
C LEU A 82 0.83 -22.69 2.41
N GLU A 83 1.80 -22.31 3.24
CA GLU A 83 1.55 -21.62 4.51
C GLU A 83 0.91 -20.24 4.31
N ASN A 84 1.32 -19.50 3.27
CA ASN A 84 0.68 -18.23 2.90
C ASN A 84 -0.77 -18.45 2.45
N LYS A 85 -1.05 -19.48 1.64
CA LYS A 85 -2.40 -19.87 1.25
C LYS A 85 -3.25 -20.23 2.48
N ALA A 86 -2.72 -21.04 3.39
CA ALA A 86 -3.39 -21.43 4.62
C ALA A 86 -3.70 -20.22 5.54
N SER A 87 -2.75 -19.29 5.67
CA SER A 87 -2.95 -18.05 6.44
C SER A 87 -4.07 -17.19 5.84
N ARG A 88 -4.14 -17.09 4.51
CA ARG A 88 -5.19 -16.35 3.80
C ARG A 88 -6.57 -16.96 4.07
N VAL A 89 -6.68 -18.28 3.95
CA VAL A 89 -7.92 -19.04 4.21
C VAL A 89 -8.37 -18.89 5.67
N ARG A 90 -7.46 -19.00 6.65
CA ARG A 90 -7.80 -18.79 8.07
C ARG A 90 -8.31 -17.37 8.34
N GLY A 91 -7.68 -16.36 7.77
CA GLY A 91 -8.11 -14.97 7.90
C GLY A 91 -9.51 -14.74 7.32
N GLU A 92 -9.81 -15.36 6.18
CA GLU A 92 -11.13 -15.28 5.54
C GLU A 92 -12.22 -15.97 6.37
N ARG A 93 -11.98 -17.17 6.87
CA ARG A 93 -12.91 -17.89 7.76
C ARG A 93 -13.20 -17.10 9.03
N ARG A 94 -12.19 -16.46 9.64
CA ARG A 94 -12.39 -15.58 10.80
C ARG A 94 -13.31 -14.40 10.48
N ARG A 95 -13.11 -13.74 9.33
CA ARG A 95 -13.98 -12.63 8.89
C ARG A 95 -15.43 -13.08 8.67
N GLN A 96 -15.63 -14.25 8.04
CA GLN A 96 -16.97 -14.82 7.84
C GLN A 96 -17.65 -15.12 9.18
N ARG A 97 -16.95 -15.74 10.15
CA ARG A 97 -17.48 -15.99 11.50
C ARG A 97 -17.93 -14.70 12.19
N ILE A 98 -17.11 -13.65 12.17
CA ILE A 98 -17.46 -12.35 12.76
C ILE A 98 -18.68 -11.75 12.07
N ARG A 99 -18.76 -11.82 10.73
CA ARG A 99 -19.91 -11.32 9.96
C ARG A 99 -21.20 -12.07 10.33
N MET A 100 -21.16 -13.40 10.42
CA MET A 100 -22.31 -14.22 10.81
C MET A 100 -22.74 -13.93 12.24
N HIS A 101 -21.81 -13.85 13.19
CA HIS A 101 -22.11 -13.52 14.58
C HIS A 101 -22.79 -12.14 14.71
N ARG A 102 -22.30 -11.13 13.99
CA ARG A 102 -22.93 -9.80 13.94
C ARG A 102 -24.34 -9.84 13.35
N ARG A 103 -24.57 -10.65 12.30
CA ARG A 103 -25.91 -10.87 11.73
C ARG A 103 -26.87 -11.50 12.74
N MET A 104 -26.45 -12.57 13.41
CA MET A 104 -27.25 -13.25 14.43
C MET A 104 -27.61 -12.31 15.60
N LYS A 105 -26.63 -11.58 16.13
CA LYS A 105 -26.87 -10.60 17.21
C LYS A 105 -27.82 -9.47 16.79
N LYS A 106 -27.78 -9.03 15.52
CA LYS A 106 -28.74 -8.04 14.99
C LYS A 106 -30.15 -8.62 14.85
N ALA A 107 -30.28 -9.88 14.43
CA ALA A 107 -31.58 -10.56 14.35
C ALA A 107 -32.20 -10.73 15.75
N GLN A 108 -31.41 -11.15 16.74
CA GLN A 108 -31.88 -11.30 18.12
C GLN A 108 -32.32 -9.96 18.76
N ARG A 109 -31.65 -8.85 18.44
CA ARG A 109 -32.11 -7.52 18.89
C ARG A 109 -33.46 -7.12 18.28
N ARG A 110 -33.74 -7.54 17.04
CA ARG A 110 -35.02 -7.24 16.38
C ARG A 110 -36.19 -8.02 16.98
N THR A 111 -35.95 -9.21 17.53
CA THR A 111 -37.01 -10.04 18.13
C THR A 111 -37.39 -9.62 19.55
N PHE A 112 -36.53 -8.86 20.24
CA PHE A 112 -36.75 -8.45 21.64
C PHE A 112 -37.53 -7.13 21.79
N ASP A 113 -37.58 -6.30 20.74
CA ASP A 113 -38.17 -4.93 20.74
C ASP A 113 -39.66 -4.90 20.36
N GLY A 114 -40.36 -6.04 20.46
CA GLY A 114 -41.73 -6.22 19.94
C GLY A 114 -42.73 -6.78 20.95
N GLY A 115 -42.48 -6.63 22.25
CA GLY A 115 -43.28 -7.25 23.30
C GLY A 115 -43.46 -6.37 24.53
N ASP A 116 -43.86 -5.11 24.34
CA ASP A 116 -44.43 -4.28 25.40
C ASP A 116 -45.94 -4.12 25.15
N ASP A 117 -46.67 -5.25 25.20
CA ASP A 117 -48.12 -5.21 25.45
C ASP A 117 -48.29 -5.20 26.98
N PRO A 118 -48.83 -4.12 27.57
CA PRO A 118 -49.06 -4.10 29.01
C PRO A 118 -50.09 -5.18 29.35
N PRO A 119 -49.89 -5.96 30.44
CA PRO A 119 -50.84 -6.98 30.84
C PRO A 119 -52.20 -6.35 31.13
N PRO A 120 -53.31 -7.00 30.75
CA PRO A 120 -54.63 -6.48 31.07
C PRO A 120 -54.89 -6.60 32.59
N PHE A 121 -55.47 -5.52 33.12
CA PHE A 121 -56.01 -5.22 34.47
C PHE A 121 -55.05 -5.20 35.67
#